data_AF-A0A6I4HZ13-F1
#
_entry.id   AF-A0A6I4HZ13-F1
#
_cell.length_a   1.000
_cell.length_b   1.000
_cell.length_c   1.000
_cell.angle_alpha   90.00
_cell.angle_beta   90.00
_cell.angle_gamma   90.00
#
_symmetry.space_group_name_H-M   'P 1'
#
loop_
_entity.id
_entity.type
_entity.pdbx_description
1 polymer ?
#
loop_
_entity_poly.entity_id
_entity_poly.type
_entity_poly.pdbx_seq_one_letter_code
_entity_poly.pdbx_strand_id
1 'polypeptide(L)'
;MFYDDLERELNRINHTHIDIVKPVDKAAVNRLITDYVKKHLEIRADGKPLPLNFVGYEIQEDGAWSYFEVKGVDKAKTVTVHDDLLFTAHPEQINMIHATVNGQRKSTKLDNPDADASFSF
;
A
#
# COMPACT_ATOMS: atom_id res chain seq x y z
N MET A 1 1.49 7.38 1.20
CA MET A 1 1.91 7.88 -0.14
C MET A 1 1.71 9.38 -0.16
N PHE A 2 2.46 10.16 -0.95
CA PHE A 2 2.07 11.55 -1.18
C PHE A 2 0.72 11.60 -1.90
N TYR A 3 -0.19 12.46 -1.45
CA TYR A 3 -1.58 12.42 -1.95
C TYR A 3 -1.67 12.82 -3.42
N ASP A 4 -0.89 13.81 -3.84
CA ASP A 4 -0.91 14.34 -5.21
C ASP A 4 -0.30 13.36 -6.21
N ASP A 5 0.76 12.65 -5.82
CA ASP A 5 1.34 11.57 -6.63
C ASP A 5 0.37 10.41 -6.80
N LEU A 6 -0.30 9.99 -5.72
CA LEU A 6 -1.34 8.95 -5.79
C LEU A 6 -2.50 9.38 -6.69
N GLU A 7 -3.03 10.60 -6.51
CA GLU A 7 -4.13 11.11 -7.34
C GLU A 7 -3.75 11.18 -8.82
N ARG A 8 -2.56 11.70 -9.13
CA ARG A 8 -2.05 11.79 -10.49
C ARG A 8 -1.92 10.43 -11.13
N GLU A 9 -1.38 9.45 -10.41
CA GLU A 9 -1.23 8.09 -10.92
C GLU A 9 -2.60 7.41 -11.12
N LEU A 10 -3.53 7.55 -10.18
CA LEU A 10 -4.90 7.04 -10.31
C LEU A 10 -5.64 7.66 -11.51
N ASN A 11 -5.51 8.97 -11.71
CA ASN A 11 -6.08 9.68 -12.86
C ASN A 11 -5.46 9.20 -14.18
N ARG A 12 -4.14 9.02 -14.22
CA ARG A 12 -3.40 8.56 -15.40
C ARG A 12 -3.80 7.15 -15.82
N ILE A 13 -3.84 6.20 -14.88
CA ILE A 13 -4.11 4.79 -15.20
C ILE A 13 -5.59 4.52 -15.52
N ASN A 14 -6.51 5.30 -14.96
CA ASN A 14 -7.96 5.11 -15.15
C ASN A 14 -8.57 6.08 -16.17
N HIS A 15 -7.77 6.98 -16.76
CA HIS A 15 -8.25 8.05 -17.66
C HIS A 15 -9.42 8.86 -17.05
N THR A 16 -9.28 9.20 -15.78
CA THR A 16 -10.30 9.91 -15.00
C THR A 16 -9.74 11.20 -14.42
N HIS A 17 -10.59 11.97 -13.74
CA HIS A 17 -10.21 13.18 -13.03
C HIS A 17 -10.92 13.24 -11.68
N ILE A 18 -10.40 12.49 -10.72
CA ILE A 18 -10.84 12.49 -9.33
C ILE A 18 -10.04 13.52 -8.52
N ASP A 19 -10.65 13.98 -7.43
CA ASP A 19 -10.00 14.70 -6.33
C ASP A 19 -10.07 13.77 -5.10
N ILE A 20 -8.92 13.26 -4.62
CA ILE A 20 -8.91 12.35 -3.48
C ILE A 20 -8.99 13.09 -2.14
N VAL A 21 -8.71 14.39 -2.12
CA VAL A 21 -8.80 15.23 -0.92
C VAL A 21 -10.27 15.64 -0.67
N LYS A 22 -11.01 15.95 -1.73
CA LYS A 22 -12.43 16.33 -1.72
C LYS A 22 -13.21 15.54 -2.78
N PRO A 23 -13.41 14.23 -2.56
CA PRO A 23 -14.05 13.37 -3.55
C PRO A 23 -15.52 13.72 -3.74
N VAL A 24 -15.92 13.95 -4.99
CA VAL A 24 -17.33 14.06 -5.39
C VAL A 24 -18.05 12.72 -5.18
N ASP A 25 -17.38 11.62 -5.55
CA ASP A 25 -17.83 10.25 -5.28
C ASP A 25 -16.77 9.50 -4.47
N LYS A 26 -16.97 9.46 -3.15
CA LYS A 26 -16.05 8.78 -2.23
C LYS A 26 -15.99 7.28 -2.46
N ALA A 27 -17.08 6.64 -2.90
CA ALA A 27 -17.08 5.20 -3.14
C ALA A 27 -16.23 4.84 -4.37
N ALA A 28 -16.30 5.66 -5.43
CA ALA A 28 -15.45 5.52 -6.60
C ALA A 28 -13.96 5.70 -6.24
N VAL A 29 -13.61 6.76 -5.48
CA VAL A 29 -12.21 6.99 -5.06
C VAL A 29 -11.70 5.85 -4.17
N ASN A 30 -12.49 5.39 -3.20
CA ASN A 30 -12.14 4.24 -2.37
C ASN A 30 -11.81 3.00 -3.21
N ARG A 31 -12.61 2.73 -4.25
CA ARG A 31 -12.38 1.61 -5.16
C ARG A 31 -11.07 1.78 -5.93
N LEU A 32 -10.81 2.96 -6.49
CA LEU A 32 -9.58 3.22 -7.25
C LEU A 32 -8.32 3.07 -6.39
N ILE A 33 -8.33 3.61 -5.16
CA ILE A 33 -7.25 3.41 -4.19
C ILE A 33 -7.08 1.93 -3.85
N THR A 34 -8.18 1.22 -3.58
CA THR A 34 -8.15 -0.21 -3.25
C THR A 34 -7.56 -1.04 -4.38
N ASP A 35 -8.01 -0.82 -5.61
CA ASP A 35 -7.57 -1.56 -6.79
C ASP A 35 -6.10 -1.29 -7.10
N TYR A 36 -5.66 -0.03 -6.95
CA TYR A 36 -4.25 0.35 -7.09
C TYR A 36 -3.37 -0.33 -6.04
N VAL A 37 -3.71 -0.20 -4.75
CA VAL A 37 -2.89 -0.78 -3.68
C VAL A 37 -2.84 -2.30 -3.79
N LYS A 38 -3.96 -2.99 -4.08
CA LYS A 38 -3.96 -4.45 -4.24
C LYS A 38 -3.15 -4.95 -5.43
N LYS A 39 -2.94 -4.11 -6.44
CA LYS A 39 -2.11 -4.43 -7.59
C LYS A 39 -0.62 -4.31 -7.28
N HIS A 40 -0.27 -3.39 -6.39
CA HIS A 40 1.10 -2.96 -6.13
C HIS A 40 1.66 -3.38 -4.75
N LEU A 41 0.80 -3.87 -3.87
CA LEU A 41 1.15 -4.35 -2.53
C LEU A 41 0.58 -5.75 -2.32
N GLU A 42 1.48 -6.73 -2.21
CA GLU A 42 1.15 -8.10 -1.83
C GLU A 42 1.83 -8.45 -0.50
N ILE A 43 1.07 -9.01 0.44
CA ILE A 43 1.61 -9.47 1.73
C ILE A 43 1.30 -10.96 1.87
N ARG A 44 2.30 -11.74 2.30
CA ARG A 44 2.11 -13.14 2.68
C ARG A 44 2.59 -13.38 4.10
N ALA A 45 1.87 -14.21 4.84
CA ALA A 45 2.32 -14.76 6.12
C ALA A 45 2.56 -16.26 5.98
N ASP A 46 3.74 -16.73 6.37
CA ASP A 46 4.13 -18.14 6.29
C ASP A 46 3.89 -18.75 4.88
N GLY A 47 4.16 -17.94 3.84
CA GLY A 47 3.97 -18.30 2.43
C GLY A 47 2.53 -18.20 1.90
N LYS A 48 1.54 -17.94 2.75
CA LYS A 48 0.13 -17.81 2.36
C LYS A 48 -0.22 -16.34 2.04
N PRO A 49 -0.79 -16.04 0.86
CA PRO A 49 -1.28 -14.71 0.54
C PRO A 49 -2.33 -14.21 1.53
N LEU A 50 -2.19 -12.95 1.93
CA LEU A 50 -3.13 -12.27 2.82
C LEU A 50 -4.05 -11.36 2.00
N PRO A 51 -5.35 -11.67 1.88
CA PRO A 51 -6.26 -10.86 1.08
C PRO A 51 -6.60 -9.56 1.82
N LEU A 52 -5.95 -8.47 1.41
CA LEU A 52 -6.15 -7.14 1.98
C LEU A 52 -7.61 -6.69 1.84
N ASN A 53 -8.24 -6.25 2.92
CA ASN A 53 -9.56 -5.62 2.91
C ASN A 53 -9.41 -4.14 3.19
N PHE A 54 -9.94 -3.29 2.32
CA PHE A 54 -9.86 -1.85 2.51
C PHE A 54 -10.76 -1.40 3.66
N VAL A 55 -10.19 -0.61 4.57
CA VAL A 55 -10.90 -0.04 5.73
C VAL A 55 -11.26 1.42 5.45
N GLY A 56 -10.34 2.17 4.85
CA GLY A 56 -10.52 3.58 4.57
C GLY A 56 -9.21 4.26 4.21
N TYR A 57 -9.31 5.54 3.87
CA TYR A 57 -8.15 6.39 3.71
C TYR A 57 -8.43 7.77 4.32
N GLU A 58 -7.37 8.47 4.70
CA GLU A 58 -7.42 9.86 5.12
C GLU A 58 -6.24 10.65 4.55
N ILE A 59 -6.44 11.95 4.43
CA ILE A 59 -5.37 12.89 4.07
C ILE A 59 -4.86 13.53 5.35
N GLN A 60 -3.59 13.36 5.62
CA GLN A 60 -2.90 13.96 6.76
C GLN A 60 -1.61 14.62 6.26
N GLU A 61 -1.52 15.93 6.44
CA GLU A 61 -0.46 16.75 5.85
C GLU A 61 -0.40 16.48 4.33
N ASP A 62 0.77 16.09 3.82
CA ASP A 62 0.97 15.76 2.41
C ASP A 62 0.76 14.26 2.12
N GLY A 63 0.32 13.49 3.11
CA GLY A 63 0.16 12.04 3.01
C GLY A 63 -1.28 11.59 2.78
N ALA A 64 -1.49 10.74 1.78
CA ALA A 64 -2.62 9.83 1.71
C ALA A 64 -2.32 8.56 2.52
N TRP A 65 -2.93 8.44 3.69
CA TRP A 65 -2.87 7.27 4.56
C TRP A 65 -3.98 6.31 4.18
N SER A 66 -3.64 5.09 3.79
CA SER A 66 -4.62 4.06 3.40
C SER A 66 -4.51 2.86 4.33
N TYR A 67 -5.65 2.41 4.85
CA TYR A 67 -5.73 1.36 5.85
C TYR A 67 -6.35 0.11 5.25
N PHE A 68 -5.67 -1.01 5.46
CA PHE A 68 -6.11 -2.33 5.05
C PHE A 68 -6.03 -3.31 6.22
N GLU A 69 -6.98 -4.23 6.30
CA GLU A 69 -7.03 -5.28 7.32
C GLU A 69 -7.14 -6.68 6.70
N VAL A 70 -6.64 -7.67 7.43
CA VAL A 70 -6.80 -9.10 7.12
C VAL A 70 -7.23 -9.80 8.41
N LYS A 71 -8.24 -10.67 8.30
CA LYS A 71 -8.76 -11.44 9.45
C LYS A 71 -8.20 -12.86 9.43
N GLY A 72 -8.11 -13.47 10.61
CA GLY A 72 -7.71 -14.88 10.75
C GLY A 72 -6.21 -15.14 10.65
N VAL A 73 -5.38 -14.17 11.02
CA VAL A 73 -3.92 -14.33 11.13
C VAL A 73 -3.54 -14.23 12.60
N ASP A 74 -3.45 -15.37 13.29
CA ASP A 74 -3.17 -15.40 14.73
C ASP A 74 -1.68 -15.24 15.04
N LYS A 75 -0.81 -15.83 14.20
CA LYS A 75 0.65 -15.80 14.31
C LYS A 75 1.26 -15.86 12.91
N ALA A 76 2.42 -15.24 12.73
CA ALA A 76 3.24 -15.36 11.53
C ALA A 76 4.71 -15.53 11.97
N LYS A 77 5.40 -16.52 11.41
CA LYS A 77 6.86 -16.68 11.60
C LYS A 77 7.62 -15.94 10.52
N THR A 78 7.07 -15.94 9.30
CA THR A 78 7.61 -15.17 8.19
C THR A 78 6.55 -14.25 7.61
N VAL A 79 6.98 -13.05 7.23
CA VAL A 79 6.18 -12.09 6.48
C VAL A 79 6.97 -11.72 5.24
N THR A 80 6.41 -11.95 4.05
CA THR A 80 6.97 -11.46 2.79
C THR A 80 6.08 -10.37 2.24
N VAL A 81 6.70 -9.33 1.70
CA VAL A 81 6.02 -8.16 1.15
C VAL A 81 6.57 -7.92 -0.25
N HIS A 82 5.67 -7.76 -1.22
CA HIS A 82 5.95 -7.11 -2.49
C HIS A 82 5.34 -5.71 -2.42
N ASP A 83 6.11 -4.66 -2.67
CA ASP A 83 5.67 -3.26 -2.63
C ASP A 83 6.37 -2.44 -3.71
N ASP A 84 5.70 -2.25 -4.84
CA ASP A 84 6.12 -1.39 -5.95
C ASP A 84 5.21 -0.15 -6.09
N LEU A 85 4.56 0.27 -5.00
CA LEU A 85 3.72 1.46 -4.98
C LEU A 85 4.49 2.67 -5.51
N LEU A 86 3.88 3.37 -6.46
CA LEU A 86 4.40 4.56 -7.16
C LEU A 86 5.69 4.37 -7.98
N PHE A 87 6.25 3.15 -8.09
CA PHE A 87 7.49 2.92 -8.84
C PHE A 87 7.40 3.34 -10.32
N THR A 88 6.24 3.13 -10.96
CA THR A 88 6.04 3.52 -12.37
C THR A 88 6.01 5.03 -12.54
N ALA A 89 5.51 5.77 -11.55
CA ALA A 89 5.38 7.22 -11.61
C ALA A 89 6.69 7.93 -11.21
N HIS A 90 7.48 7.33 -10.31
CA HIS A 90 8.67 7.94 -9.73
C HIS A 90 9.87 6.96 -9.76
N PRO A 91 10.83 7.17 -10.68
CA PRO A 91 12.02 6.32 -10.78
C PRO A 91 12.89 6.31 -9.51
N GLU A 92 12.86 7.39 -8.72
CA GLU A 92 13.62 7.53 -7.48
C GLU A 92 12.80 7.14 -6.24
N GLN A 93 11.64 6.49 -6.42
CA GLN A 93 10.76 6.09 -5.32
C GLN A 93 11.46 5.12 -4.37
N ILE A 94 11.28 5.37 -3.07
CA ILE A 94 11.72 4.49 -1.99
C ILE A 94 10.51 4.17 -1.13
N ASN A 95 10.21 2.89 -0.98
CA ASN A 95 9.18 2.41 -0.07
C ASN A 95 9.82 1.89 1.22
N MET A 96 9.39 2.40 2.37
CA MET A 96 9.91 1.98 3.67
C MET A 96 8.87 1.10 4.37
N ILE A 97 9.27 -0.12 4.72
CA ILE A 97 8.39 -1.10 5.36
C ILE A 97 8.79 -1.24 6.83
N HIS A 98 7.80 -1.15 7.70
CA HIS A 98 7.91 -1.47 9.12
C HIS A 98 6.97 -2.63 9.45
N ALA A 99 7.53 -3.82 9.66
CA ALA A 99 6.76 -5.00 10.03
C ALA A 99 6.88 -5.25 11.53
N THR A 100 5.74 -5.29 12.24
CA THR A 100 5.70 -5.56 13.68
C THR A 100 4.88 -6.81 13.96
N VAL A 101 5.49 -7.83 14.56
CA VAL A 101 4.83 -9.09 14.95
C VAL A 101 5.13 -9.35 16.42
N ASN A 102 4.09 -9.58 17.24
CA ASN A 102 4.21 -9.84 18.68
C ASN A 102 5.10 -8.84 19.43
N GLY A 103 5.03 -7.55 19.06
CA GLY A 103 5.83 -6.47 19.67
C GLY A 103 7.26 -6.34 19.15
N GLN A 104 7.74 -7.26 18.30
CA GLN A 104 9.04 -7.13 17.64
C GLN A 104 8.87 -6.42 16.30
N ARG A 105 9.54 -5.27 16.14
CA ARG A 105 9.57 -4.50 14.89
C ARG A 105 10.84 -4.80 14.08
N LYS A 106 10.67 -5.01 12.79
CA LYS A 106 11.73 -5.05 11.78
C LYS A 106 11.43 -4.02 10.70
N SER A 107 12.47 -3.47 10.10
CA SER A 107 12.35 -2.41 9.10
C SER A 107 13.26 -2.68 7.93
N THR A 108 12.80 -2.34 6.73
CA THR A 108 13.64 -2.29 5.53
C THR A 108 13.19 -1.14 4.65
N LYS A 109 14.01 -0.80 3.67
CA LYS A 109 13.61 0.02 2.53
C LYS A 109 13.72 -0.79 1.25
N LEU A 110 12.97 -0.36 0.24
CA LEU A 110 12.88 -0.90 -1.09
C LEU A 110 13.11 0.28 -2.04
N ASP A 111 14.26 0.29 -2.72
CA ASP A 111 14.63 1.30 -3.70
C ASP A 111 14.23 0.79 -5.09
N ASN A 112 13.44 1.53 -5.86
CA ASN A 112 13.00 1.11 -7.20
C ASN A 112 14.20 0.68 -8.08
N PRO A 113 14.22 -0.55 -8.66
CA PRO A 113 13.11 -1.49 -8.82
C PRO A 113 13.04 -2.66 -7.82
N ASP A 114 13.86 -2.66 -6.76
CA ASP A 114 13.79 -3.71 -5.73
C ASP A 114 12.49 -3.58 -4.95
N ALA A 115 11.54 -4.49 -5.17
CA ALA A 115 10.17 -4.42 -4.63
C ALA A 115 9.86 -5.50 -3.58
N ASP A 116 10.77 -6.45 -3.33
CA ASP A 116 10.50 -7.61 -2.47
C ASP A 116 11.27 -7.56 -1.14
N ALA A 117 10.57 -7.79 -0.05
CA ALA A 117 11.12 -7.89 1.30
C ALA A 117 10.67 -9.18 2.00
N SER A 118 11.52 -9.72 2.87
CA SER A 118 11.21 -10.87 3.71
C SER A 118 11.69 -10.65 5.14
N PHE A 119 10.80 -10.93 6.09
CA PHE A 119 11.04 -10.81 7.52
C PHE A 119 10.77 -12.14 8.20
N SER A 120 11.71 -12.61 9.02
CA SER A 120 11.50 -13.74 9.93
C SER A 120 11.40 -13.23 11.36
N PHE A 121 10.41 -13.64 12.15
CA PHE A 121 10.20 -13.22 13.54
C PHE A 121 10.43 -14.37 14.52
#